data_AF-A0A498MJU6-F1
#
_entry.id   AF-A0A498MJU6-F1
#
_cell.length_a   1.000
_cell.length_b   1.000
_cell.length_c   1.000
_cell.angle_alpha   90.00
_cell.angle_beta   90.00
_cell.angle_gamma   90.00
#
_symmetry.space_group_name_H-M   'P 1'
#
loop_
_entity.id
_entity.type
_entity.pdbx_description
1 polymer ?
#
loop_
_entity_poly.entity_id
_entity_poly.type
_entity_poly.pdbx_seq_one_letter_code
_entity_poly.pdbx_strand_id
1 'polypeptide(L)'
;MWVLTSTVAVALGGLTLWHAVLITRGETSIERHINNKEAKRLAKRGRVYRNPFSYGKLNNWKVFFGVEKRSHWLTRVLLPSGHTPYGDGLTWDIYPFKKDMMPV
;
A
#
# COMPACT_ATOMS: atom_id res chain seq x y z
N MET A 1 31.24 16.06 -5.35
CA MET A 1 30.33 15.02 -5.89
C MET A 1 29.58 14.22 -4.82
N TRP A 2 30.14 13.99 -3.62
CA TRP A 2 29.47 13.23 -2.55
C TRP A 2 28.29 13.95 -1.86
N VAL A 3 28.32 15.28 -1.78
CA VAL A 3 27.26 16.05 -1.11
C VAL A 3 25.93 15.95 -1.87
N LEU A 4 25.97 16.03 -3.21
CA LEU A 4 24.77 15.94 -4.04
C LEU A 4 24.13 14.54 -3.94
N THR A 5 24.94 13.48 -4.04
CA THR A 5 24.42 12.11 -3.98
C THR A 5 23.87 11.79 -2.59
N SER A 6 24.52 12.24 -1.52
CA SER A 6 24.03 12.06 -0.15
C SER A 6 22.71 12.80 0.10
N THR A 7 22.58 14.06 -0.36
CA THR A 7 21.33 14.83 -0.19
C THR A 7 20.18 14.19 -0.97
N VAL A 8 20.42 13.76 -2.21
CA VAL A 8 19.43 13.07 -3.03
C VAL A 8 19.04 11.72 -2.39
N ALA A 9 20.00 10.97 -1.86
CA ALA A 9 19.74 9.70 -1.18
C ALA A 9 18.85 9.89 0.06
N VAL A 10 19.08 10.93 0.86
CA VAL A 10 18.23 11.23 2.03
C VAL A 10 16.84 11.66 1.60
N ALA A 11 16.72 12.57 0.62
CA ALA A 11 15.42 13.06 0.15
C ALA A 11 14.57 11.95 -0.46
N LEU A 12 15.15 11.17 -1.38
CA LEU A 12 14.47 10.03 -2.00
C LEU A 12 14.18 8.93 -0.99
N GLY A 13 15.12 8.62 -0.10
CA GLY A 13 14.93 7.62 0.94
C GLY A 13 13.74 7.96 1.86
N GLY A 14 13.62 9.22 2.29
CA GLY A 14 12.47 9.68 3.08
C GLY A 14 11.14 9.53 2.33
N LEU A 15 11.12 9.90 1.05
CA LEU A 15 9.92 9.76 0.20
C LEU A 15 9.56 8.29 -0.03
N THR A 16 10.53 7.42 -0.30
CA THR A 16 10.32 5.98 -0.47
C THR A 16 9.78 5.35 0.81
N LEU A 17 10.33 5.70 1.98
CA LEU A 17 9.84 5.23 3.27
C LEU A 17 8.40 5.69 3.52
N TRP A 18 8.08 6.93 3.16
CA TRP A 18 6.71 7.45 3.26
C TRP A 18 5.72 6.65 2.42
N HIS A 19 6.05 6.40 1.16
CA HIS A 19 5.24 5.58 0.27
C HIS A 19 5.14 4.12 0.74
N ALA A 20 6.22 3.55 1.29
CA ALA A 20 6.19 2.23 1.90
C ALA A 20 5.18 2.17 3.06
N VAL A 21 5.12 3.20 3.91
CA VAL A 21 4.13 3.27 5.00
C VAL A 21 2.70 3.36 4.45
N LEU A 22 2.47 4.15 3.41
CA LEU A 22 1.16 4.25 2.73
C LEU A 22 0.71 2.87 2.19
N ILE A 23 1.59 2.18 1.48
CA ILE A 23 1.35 0.83 0.96
C ILE A 23 1.05 -0.13 2.11
N THR A 24 1.83 -0.13 3.20
CA THR A 24 1.56 -1.03 4.33
C THR A 24 0.17 -0.83 4.94
N ARG A 25 -0.40 0.38 4.86
CA ARG A 25 -1.73 0.70 5.39
C ARG A 25 -2.85 0.46 4.39
N GLY A 26 -2.54 0.27 3.11
CA GLY A 26 -3.53 0.15 2.04
C GLY A 26 -4.26 1.48 1.82
N GLU A 27 -3.53 2.59 1.91
CA GLU A 27 -4.06 3.94 1.75
C GLU A 27 -3.21 4.72 0.75
N THR A 28 -3.84 5.51 -0.10
CA THR A 28 -3.21 6.55 -0.90
C THR A 28 -2.90 7.79 -0.07
N SER A 29 -2.05 8.67 -0.59
CA SER A 29 -1.70 9.94 0.09
C SER A 29 -2.93 10.81 0.39
N ILE A 30 -3.94 10.75 -0.49
CA ILE A 30 -5.21 11.49 -0.35
C ILE A 30 -6.08 10.83 0.73
N GLU A 31 -6.24 9.51 0.66
CA GLU A 31 -7.03 8.74 1.62
C GLU A 31 -6.48 8.87 3.03
N ARG A 32 -5.16 8.90 3.22
CA ARG A 32 -4.55 9.13 4.54
C ARG A 32 -5.06 10.43 5.20
N HIS A 33 -5.26 11.49 4.43
CA HIS A 33 -5.78 12.76 4.97
C HIS A 33 -7.26 12.65 5.37
N ILE A 34 -8.06 11.98 4.53
CA ILE A 34 -9.49 11.75 4.78
C ILE A 34 -9.67 10.82 5.99
N ASN A 35 -8.96 9.69 6.01
CA ASN A 35 -8.98 8.69 7.07
C ASN A 35 -8.54 9.28 8.40
N ASN A 36 -7.56 10.19 8.42
CA ASN A 36 -7.19 10.90 9.66
C ASN A 36 -8.30 11.82 10.17
N LYS A 37 -9.01 12.52 9.29
CA LYS A 37 -10.17 13.35 9.69
C LYS A 37 -11.30 12.47 10.22
N GLU A 38 -11.56 11.35 9.55
CA GLU A 38 -12.61 10.43 9.91
C GLU A 38 -12.30 9.67 11.21
N ALA A 39 -11.05 9.24 11.41
CA ALA A 39 -10.57 8.66 12.65
C ALA A 39 -10.76 9.59 13.84
N LYS A 40 -10.44 10.89 13.68
CA LYS A 40 -10.71 11.90 14.73
C LYS A 40 -12.21 12.05 15.01
N ARG A 41 -13.05 12.01 13.98
CA ARG A 41 -14.51 12.10 14.12
C ARG A 41 -15.10 10.88 14.83
N LEU A 42 -14.62 9.68 14.50
CA LEU A 42 -15.07 8.43 15.11
C LEU A 42 -14.54 8.25 16.53
N ALA A 43 -13.31 8.69 16.81
CA ALA A 43 -12.75 8.70 18.17
C ALA A 43 -13.60 9.55 19.12
N LYS A 44 -14.10 10.71 18.66
CA LYS A 44 -15.07 11.54 19.42
C LYS A 44 -16.39 10.82 19.71
N ARG A 45 -16.74 9.78 18.94
CA ARG A 45 -17.93 8.94 19.11
C ARG A 45 -17.60 7.62 19.83
N GLY A 46 -16.39 7.46 20.36
CA GLY A 46 -15.93 6.23 21.02
C GLY A 46 -15.71 5.04 20.07
N ARG A 47 -15.59 5.28 18.75
CA ARG A 47 -15.38 4.25 17.74
C ARG A 47 -13.98 4.33 17.14
N VAL A 48 -13.38 3.18 16.86
CA VAL A 48 -12.09 3.09 16.16
C VAL A 48 -12.33 3.04 14.66
N TYR A 49 -11.72 3.95 13.91
CA TYR A 49 -11.70 3.87 12.45
C TYR A 49 -10.75 2.77 12.00
N ARG A 50 -11.22 1.89 11.11
CA ARG A 50 -10.43 0.85 10.48
C ARG A 50 -10.59 1.01 8.98
N ASN A 51 -9.47 1.18 8.28
CA ASN A 51 -9.48 1.33 6.83
C ASN A 51 -10.07 0.07 6.18
N PRO A 52 -11.18 0.17 5.42
CA PRO A 52 -11.81 -0.96 4.73
C PRO A 52 -10.92 -1.60 3.65
N PHE A 53 -9.96 -0.84 3.10
CA PHE A 53 -9.04 -1.28 2.05
C PHE A 53 -7.71 -1.84 2.59
N SER A 54 -7.62 -2.07 3.90
CA SER A 54 -6.43 -2.64 4.53
C SER A 54 -6.56 -4.16 4.67
N TYR A 55 -5.93 -4.91 3.77
CA TYR A 55 -5.91 -6.38 3.73
C TYR A 55 -4.85 -7.01 4.65
N GLY A 56 -4.13 -6.17 5.40
CA GLY A 56 -2.97 -6.53 6.24
C GLY A 56 -1.63 -6.22 5.57
N LYS A 57 -0.59 -5.96 6.37
CA LYS A 57 0.71 -5.43 5.89
C LYS A 57 1.24 -6.20 4.68
N LEU A 58 1.36 -7.53 4.78
CA LEU A 58 1.91 -8.37 3.70
C LEU A 58 1.01 -8.44 2.47
N ASN A 59 -0.32 -8.46 2.66
CA ASN A 59 -1.26 -8.56 1.55
C ASN A 59 -1.36 -7.24 0.78
N ASN A 60 -1.29 -6.10 1.46
CA ASN A 60 -1.25 -4.79 0.81
C ASN A 60 -0.04 -4.65 -0.11
N TRP A 61 1.12 -5.14 0.32
CA TRP A 61 2.32 -5.20 -0.53
C TRP A 61 2.16 -6.15 -1.72
N LYS A 62 1.50 -7.30 -1.53
CA LYS A 62 1.22 -8.24 -2.64
C LYS A 62 0.30 -7.62 -3.69
N VAL A 63 -0.77 -6.94 -3.26
CA VAL A 63 -1.71 -6.24 -4.14
C VAL A 63 -1.01 -5.09 -4.88
N PHE A 64 -0.21 -4.29 -4.16
CA PHE A 64 0.53 -3.17 -4.77
C PHE A 64 1.50 -3.63 -5.86
N PHE A 65 2.25 -4.70 -5.61
CA PHE A 65 3.19 -5.25 -6.60
C PHE A 65 2.55 -6.21 -7.61
N GLY A 66 1.26 -6.57 -7.47
CA GLY A 66 0.60 -7.58 -8.32
C GLY A 66 1.32 -8.95 -8.31
N VAL A 67 1.98 -9.30 -7.20
CA VAL A 67 2.76 -10.53 -7.07
C VAL A 67 1.95 -11.58 -6.33
N GLU A 68 1.38 -12.52 -7.09
CA GLU A 68 0.62 -13.66 -6.57
C GLU A 68 1.54 -14.81 -6.10
N LYS A 69 2.71 -14.96 -6.72
CA LYS A 69 3.71 -16.03 -6.43
C LYS A 69 5.12 -15.47 -6.20
N ARG A 70 5.88 -16.05 -5.25
CA ARG A 70 7.28 -15.67 -4.90
C ARG A 70 8.21 -15.55 -6.11
N SER A 71 8.04 -16.40 -7.13
CA SER A 71 8.87 -16.41 -8.35
C SER A 71 8.76 -15.15 -9.21
N HIS A 72 7.67 -14.38 -9.08
CA HIS A 72 7.44 -13.18 -9.89
C HIS A 72 8.04 -11.91 -9.26
N TRP A 73 8.57 -12.02 -8.05
CA TRP A 73 9.17 -10.89 -7.33
C TRP A 73 10.40 -10.35 -8.06
N LEU A 74 11.26 -11.22 -8.60
CA LEU A 74 12.50 -10.81 -9.26
C LEU A 74 12.27 -10.20 -10.65
N THR A 75 11.32 -10.74 -11.43
CA THR A 75 11.08 -10.28 -12.81
C THR A 75 10.10 -9.11 -12.90
N ARG A 76 9.18 -8.95 -11.93
CA ARG A 76 8.14 -7.90 -11.98
C ARG A 76 8.43 -6.68 -11.11
N VAL A 77 9.22 -6.82 -10.04
CA VAL A 77 9.57 -5.71 -9.14
C VAL A 77 10.92 -5.08 -9.48
N LEU A 78 11.89 -5.87 -9.98
CA LEU A 78 13.25 -5.39 -10.23
C LEU A 78 13.46 -4.81 -11.64
N LEU A 79 12.59 -5.18 -12.60
CA LEU A 79 12.61 -4.67 -13.98
C LEU A 79 11.32 -3.88 -14.24
N PRO A 80 11.35 -2.79 -15.03
CA PRO A 80 10.15 -2.10 -15.47
C PRO A 80 9.33 -3.05 -16.36
N SER A 81 8.41 -3.79 -15.75
CA SER A 81 7.54 -4.73 -16.46
C SER A 81 6.19 -4.08 -16.69
N GLY A 82 5.66 -4.18 -17.91
CA GLY A 82 4.30 -3.73 -18.26
C GLY A 82 3.22 -4.66 -17.73
N HIS A 83 3.37 -5.19 -16.51
CA HIS A 83 2.34 -6.03 -15.92
C HIS A 83 1.14 -5.16 -15.55
N THR A 84 -0.06 -5.66 -15.82
CA THR A 84 -1.28 -4.97 -15.42
C THR A 84 -1.39 -5.01 -13.90
N PRO A 85 -1.75 -3.89 -13.25
CA PRO A 85 -2.01 -3.90 -11.81
C PRO A 85 -3.15 -4.88 -11.49
N TYR A 86 -3.21 -5.33 -10.23
CA TYR A 86 -4.30 -6.19 -9.78
C TYR A 86 -5.61 -5.38 -9.73
N GLY A 87 -6.67 -5.89 -10.36
CA GLY A 87 -7.99 -5.26 -10.42
C GLY A 87 -8.19 -4.33 -11.62
N ASP A 88 -9.33 -3.65 -11.64
CA ASP A 88 -9.76 -2.71 -12.69
C ASP A 88 -9.51 -1.24 -12.31
N GLY A 89 -9.06 -0.98 -11.07
CA GLY A 89 -8.86 0.35 -10.51
C GLY A 89 -10.16 1.10 -10.20
N LEU A 90 -11.33 0.52 -10.50
CA LEU A 90 -12.66 1.07 -10.26
C LEU A 90 -13.33 0.41 -9.06
N THR A 91 -13.03 -0.86 -8.82
CA THR A 91 -13.58 -1.66 -7.73
C THR A 91 -12.47 -2.29 -6.90
N TRP A 92 -12.65 -2.27 -5.59
CA TRP A 92 -11.72 -2.84 -4.62
C TRP A 92 -12.51 -3.72 -3.65
N ASP A 93 -12.04 -4.94 -3.41
CA ASP A 93 -12.70 -5.88 -2.51
C ASP A 93 -12.65 -5.40 -1.05
N ILE A 94 -13.77 -4.91 -0.50
CA ILE A 94 -13.80 -4.42 0.87
C ILE A 94 -13.65 -5.62 1.86
N TYR A 95 -12.68 -5.54 2.78
CA TYR A 95 -12.55 -6.53 3.85
C TYR A 95 -13.74 -6.38 4.82
N PRO A 96 -14.52 -7.45 5.14
CA PRO A 96 -14.04 -8.80 5.43
C PRO A 96 -14.68 -9.94 4.60
N PHE A 97 -15.14 -9.69 3.36
CA PHE A 97 -15.96 -10.67 2.64
C PHE A 97 -15.20 -11.82 1.92
N LYS A 98 -13.89 -11.98 2.12
CA LYS A 98 -13.18 -13.13 1.54
C LYS A 98 -12.17 -13.72 2.52
N LYS A 99 -12.66 -14.61 3.38
CA LYS A 99 -11.80 -15.56 4.12
C LYS A 99 -11.28 -16.68 3.21
N ASP A 100 -11.83 -16.82 2.00
CA ASP A 100 -11.53 -17.94 1.10
C ASP A 100 -11.14 -17.44 -0.29
N MET A 101 -9.86 -17.13 -0.49
CA MET A 101 -9.12 -17.34 -1.74
C MET A 101 -7.73 -16.75 -1.54
N MET A 102 -6.75 -17.61 -1.26
CA MET A 102 -5.66 -17.88 -2.21
C MET A 102 -5.01 -19.22 -1.79
N PRO A 103 -5.06 -20.26 -2.62
CA PRO A 103 -4.27 -21.45 -2.38
C PRO A 103 -2.79 -21.07 -2.46
N VAL A 104 -2.02 -21.61 -1.51
CA VAL A 104 -0.55 -21.58 -1.42
C VAL A 104 0.13 -22.03 -2.70
#